data_AF-A0A9D1ML32-F1
#
_entry.id   AF-A0A9D1ML32-F1
#
_cell.length_a   1.000
_cell.length_b   1.000
_cell.length_c   1.000
_cell.angle_alpha   90.00
_cell.angle_beta   90.00
_cell.angle_gamma   90.00
#
_symmetry.space_group_name_H-M   'P 1'
#
loop_
_entity.id
_entity.type
_entity.pdbx_description
1 polymer ?
#
loop_
_entity_poly.entity_id
_entity_poly.type
_entity_poly.pdbx_seq_one_letter_code
_entity_poly.pdbx_strand_id
1 'polypeptide(L)'
;MKKIKFNARFVAWTAVFAALAAVLQLLEFHLPILPTFLAVDFSELPAVLASFSLGPTSGVLVCLIKNLIKLITTTTGGVGELANFLIGIFYVIPAGFIYKYRHTFGGAVIGMVVGIVCCGLISVPLNYYITYPVYYNFMAPDAILGMYRAIYPGTESILQALFIFNLPMTAGKMLVNSAITLLVYKKLSNLIKFGFKRKKKAVPAQTAAGNVGCAQIGEKPSSTRTASRCPFCGADLDAKNADECPYCKTKFVAENKPDERKEDK
;
A
#
# COMPACT_ATOMS: atom_id res chain seq x y z
N MET A 1 15.07 17.32 -17.90
CA MET A 1 14.50 16.92 -16.59
C MET A 1 12.97 16.90 -16.68
N LYS A 2 12.32 15.72 -16.60
CA LYS A 2 10.84 15.64 -16.56
C LYS A 2 10.36 16.23 -15.23
N LYS A 3 9.73 17.41 -15.26
CA LYS A 3 9.11 18.02 -14.07
C LYS A 3 8.10 17.03 -13.49
N ILE A 4 8.36 16.55 -12.26
CA ILE A 4 7.38 15.77 -11.51
C ILE A 4 6.20 16.72 -11.23
N LYS A 5 5.14 16.63 -12.03
CA LYS A 5 3.90 17.37 -11.77
C LYS A 5 3.22 16.70 -10.57
N PHE A 6 3.59 17.10 -9.35
CA PHE A 6 2.83 16.74 -8.16
C PHE A 6 1.42 17.31 -8.30
N ASN A 7 0.45 16.41 -8.40
CA ASN A 7 -0.95 16.81 -8.47
C ASN A 7 -1.34 17.37 -7.10
N ALA A 8 -1.86 18.60 -7.04
CA ALA A 8 -2.29 19.24 -5.78
C ALA A 8 -3.21 18.31 -4.96
N ARG A 9 -4.05 17.54 -5.66
CA ARG A 9 -4.89 16.51 -5.05
C ARG A 9 -4.11 15.40 -4.35
N PHE A 10 -3.02 14.91 -4.95
CA PHE A 10 -2.19 13.86 -4.35
C PHE A 10 -1.58 14.37 -3.03
N VAL A 11 -1.06 15.60 -3.04
CA VAL A 11 -0.48 16.24 -1.87
C VAL A 11 -1.53 16.43 -0.78
N ALA A 12 -2.69 17.01 -1.12
CA ALA A 12 -3.78 17.26 -0.18
C ALA A 12 -4.27 15.98 0.51
N TRP A 13 -4.55 14.92 -0.24
CA TRP A 13 -5.01 13.66 0.36
C TRP A 13 -3.91 12.95 1.15
N THR A 14 -2.67 12.99 0.69
CA THR A 14 -1.53 12.44 1.46
C THR A 14 -1.40 13.20 2.80
N ALA A 15 -1.53 14.53 2.79
CA ALA A 15 -1.49 15.34 4.01
C ALA A 15 -2.64 15.03 4.98
N VAL A 16 -3.87 14.83 4.47
CA VAL A 16 -5.02 14.44 5.31
C VAL A 16 -4.78 13.06 5.96
N PHE A 17 -4.35 12.05 5.18
CA PHE A 17 -4.01 10.74 5.76
C PHE A 17 -2.83 10.80 6.74
N ALA A 18 -1.84 11.67 6.48
CA ALA A 18 -0.72 11.89 7.37
C ALA A 18 -1.14 12.54 8.70
N ALA A 19 -2.02 13.55 8.65
CA ALA A 19 -2.58 14.19 9.84
C ALA A 19 -3.39 13.18 10.68
N LEU A 20 -4.24 12.38 10.02
CA LEU A 20 -4.97 11.30 10.69
C LEU A 20 -4.02 10.29 11.33
N ALA A 21 -3.01 9.82 10.59
CA ALA A 21 -2.02 8.89 11.12
C ALA A 21 -1.28 9.47 12.33
N ALA A 22 -0.87 10.74 12.28
CA ALA A 22 -0.18 11.40 13.37
C ALA A 22 -1.06 11.49 14.63
N VAL A 23 -2.34 11.88 14.50
CA VAL A 23 -3.28 11.90 15.63
C VAL A 23 -3.45 10.50 16.22
N LEU A 24 -3.60 9.48 15.38
CA LEU A 24 -3.71 8.08 15.83
C LEU A 24 -2.42 7.57 16.49
N GLN A 25 -1.25 8.10 16.11
CA GLN A 25 0.04 7.78 16.71
C GLN A 25 0.27 8.50 18.05
N LEU A 26 -0.35 9.66 18.26
CA LEU A 26 -0.37 10.32 19.56
C LEU A 26 -1.24 9.56 20.57
N LEU A 27 -2.28 8.86 20.09
CA LEU A 27 -3.12 7.96 20.87
C LEU A 27 -2.49 6.55 20.97
N GLU A 28 -1.27 6.48 21.48
CA GLU A 28 -0.59 5.20 21.70
C GLU A 28 -1.02 4.57 23.03
N PHE A 29 -1.17 3.25 23.03
CA PHE A 29 -1.54 2.47 24.20
C PHE A 29 -0.37 1.61 24.65
N HIS A 30 -0.07 1.68 25.95
CA HIS A 30 0.92 0.84 26.59
C HIS A 30 0.21 -0.39 27.15
N LEU A 31 0.55 -1.57 26.65
CA LEU A 31 -0.02 -2.80 27.20
C LEU A 31 0.62 -3.07 28.58
N PRO A 32 -0.18 -3.32 29.63
CA PRO A 32 0.32 -3.45 31.00
C PRO A 32 1.27 -4.65 31.20
N ILE A 33 1.25 -5.62 30.28
CA ILE A 33 2.07 -6.83 30.32
C ILE A 33 3.42 -6.62 29.61
N LEU A 34 3.61 -5.54 28.86
CA LEU A 34 4.82 -5.36 28.04
C LEU A 34 5.66 -4.17 28.51
N PRO A 35 6.96 -4.17 28.18
CA PRO A 35 7.81 -3.03 28.47
C PRO A 35 7.27 -1.76 27.82
N THR A 36 7.37 -0.62 28.52
CA THR A 36 6.80 0.66 28.09
C THR A 36 7.37 1.18 26.77
N PHE A 37 8.55 0.70 26.34
CA PHE A 37 9.10 1.04 25.02
C PHE A 37 8.37 0.33 23.85
N LEU A 38 7.50 -0.64 24.12
CA LEU A 38 6.69 -1.36 23.13
C LEU A 38 5.24 -0.82 23.14
N ALA A 39 5.05 0.39 22.64
CA ALA A 39 3.73 0.99 22.48
C ALA A 39 2.98 0.46 21.25
N VAL A 40 1.65 0.35 21.37
CA VAL A 40 0.76 -0.04 20.27
C VAL A 40 -0.04 1.17 19.81
N ASP A 41 -0.09 1.38 18.49
CA ASP A 41 -0.87 2.45 17.88
C ASP A 41 -1.56 1.96 16.60
N PHE A 42 -2.58 2.71 16.18
CA PHE A 42 -3.37 2.40 14.98
C PHE A 42 -3.01 3.27 13.77
N SER A 43 -1.84 3.90 13.79
CA SER A 43 -1.44 4.90 12.79
C SER A 43 -1.07 4.31 11.42
N GLU A 44 -0.90 2.99 11.32
CA GLU A 44 -0.66 2.31 10.04
C GLU A 44 -1.94 2.15 9.20
N LEU A 45 -3.12 2.26 9.83
CA LEU A 45 -4.39 2.19 9.11
C LEU A 45 -4.52 3.31 8.07
N PRO A 46 -4.29 4.60 8.38
CA PRO A 46 -4.34 5.65 7.36
C PRO A 46 -3.23 5.52 6.32
N ALA A 47 -2.06 5.00 6.71
CA ALA A 47 -0.93 4.81 5.81
C ALA A 47 -1.20 3.75 4.73
N VAL A 48 -1.76 2.59 5.10
CA VAL A 48 -2.13 1.55 4.14
C VAL A 48 -3.32 1.98 3.28
N LEU A 49 -4.27 2.74 3.83
CA LEU A 49 -5.37 3.32 3.04
C LEU A 49 -4.86 4.32 2.00
N ALA A 50 -3.90 5.17 2.37
CA ALA A 50 -3.22 6.06 1.42
C ALA A 50 -2.48 5.25 0.35
N SER A 51 -1.79 4.18 0.75
CA SER A 51 -1.10 3.24 -0.16
C SER A 51 -2.06 2.63 -1.18
N PHE A 52 -3.24 2.18 -0.74
CA PHE A 52 -4.26 1.60 -1.61
C PHE A 52 -4.94 2.62 -2.52
N SER A 53 -5.15 3.84 -2.03
CA SER A 53 -5.92 4.88 -2.75
C SER A 53 -5.06 5.65 -3.76
N LEU A 54 -3.87 6.06 -3.35
CA LEU A 54 -2.99 6.97 -4.09
C LEU A 54 -1.78 6.22 -4.68
N GLY A 55 -1.39 5.10 -4.06
CA GLY A 55 -0.26 4.26 -4.43
C GLY A 55 0.78 4.15 -3.31
N PRO A 56 1.72 3.19 -3.41
CA PRO A 56 2.69 2.88 -2.35
C PRO A 56 3.51 4.07 -1.86
N THR A 57 3.86 4.99 -2.77
CA THR A 57 4.63 6.19 -2.44
C THR A 57 3.89 7.11 -1.47
N SER A 58 2.56 7.22 -1.58
CA SER A 58 1.77 8.01 -0.64
C SER A 58 1.75 7.36 0.75
N GLY A 59 1.64 6.03 0.82
CA GLY A 59 1.74 5.29 2.09
C GLY A 59 3.07 5.54 2.80
N VAL A 60 4.20 5.47 2.06
CA VAL A 60 5.52 5.77 2.61
C VAL A 60 5.62 7.22 3.12
N LEU A 61 5.09 8.19 2.37
CA LEU A 61 5.06 9.59 2.82
C LEU A 61 4.22 9.78 4.08
N VAL A 62 3.07 9.10 4.18
CA VAL A 62 2.25 9.11 5.40
C VAL A 62 3.02 8.53 6.58
N CYS A 63 3.69 7.37 6.42
CA CYS A 63 4.54 6.79 7.45
C CYS A 63 5.68 7.72 7.87
N LEU A 64 6.28 8.46 6.93
CA LEU A 64 7.34 9.41 7.23
C LEU A 64 6.81 10.57 8.06
N ILE A 65 5.76 11.24 7.58
CA ILE A 65 5.22 12.46 8.20
C ILE A 65 4.70 12.16 9.61
N LYS A 66 3.97 11.05 9.82
CA LYS A 66 3.45 10.72 11.16
C LYS A 66 4.56 10.53 12.19
N ASN A 67 5.66 9.88 11.80
CA ASN A 67 6.78 9.61 12.69
C ASN A 67 7.61 10.87 12.93
N LEU A 68 7.76 11.75 11.92
CA LEU A 68 8.37 13.06 12.11
C LEU A 68 7.55 13.94 13.06
N ILE A 69 6.22 13.89 12.98
CA ILE A 69 5.36 14.62 13.93
C ILE A 69 5.51 14.04 15.33
N LYS A 70 5.50 12.71 15.49
CA LYS A 70 5.69 12.09 16.82
C LYS A 70 7.07 12.40 17.41
N LEU A 71 8.10 12.45 16.57
CA LEU A 71 9.48 12.72 16.97
C LEU A 71 9.64 14.04 17.74
N ILE A 72 8.84 15.07 17.44
CA ILE A 72 8.90 16.35 18.17
C ILE A 72 8.39 16.24 19.62
N THR A 73 7.63 15.19 19.94
CA THR A 73 7.05 14.95 21.26
C THR A 73 7.89 13.96 22.08
N THR A 74 8.84 13.26 21.45
CA THR A 74 9.53 12.13 22.07
C THR A 74 10.82 12.54 22.78
N THR A 75 11.07 11.93 23.93
CA THR A 75 12.25 12.15 24.77
C THR A 75 13.36 11.10 24.57
N THR A 76 13.07 10.02 23.84
CA THR A 76 13.91 8.81 23.69
C THR A 76 14.90 8.86 22.51
N GLY A 77 15.20 10.05 22.00
CA GLY A 77 16.17 10.23 20.91
C GLY A 77 15.71 9.75 19.52
N GLY A 78 14.41 9.44 19.35
CA GLY A 78 13.82 9.18 18.03
C GLY A 78 13.96 7.77 17.47
N VAL A 79 14.54 6.85 18.24
CA VAL A 79 14.83 5.49 17.75
C VAL A 79 13.58 4.64 17.64
N GLY A 80 12.62 4.83 18.56
CA GLY A 80 11.32 4.15 18.49
C GLY A 80 10.56 4.56 17.23
N GLU A 81 10.59 5.85 16.89
CA GLU A 81 9.93 6.45 15.74
C GLU A 81 10.58 6.00 14.43
N LEU A 82 11.91 5.89 14.42
CA LEU A 82 12.66 5.33 13.29
C LEU A 82 12.30 3.86 13.07
N ALA A 83 12.24 3.06 14.14
CA ALA A 83 11.86 1.66 14.05
C ALA A 83 10.41 1.50 13.56
N ASN A 84 9.49 2.30 14.09
CA ASN A 84 8.09 2.32 13.67
C ASN A 84 7.94 2.76 12.21
N PHE A 85 8.72 3.74 11.75
CA PHE A 85 8.75 4.15 10.34
C PHE A 85 9.20 3.01 9.42
N LEU A 86 10.28 2.33 9.76
CA LEU A 86 10.81 1.23 8.95
C LEU A 86 9.83 0.04 8.91
N ILE A 87 9.31 -0.39 10.05
CA ILE A 87 8.26 -1.43 10.11
C ILE A 87 7.05 -1.03 9.25
N GLY A 88 6.61 0.23 9.34
CA GLY A 88 5.52 0.78 8.54
C GLY A 88 5.79 0.70 7.04
N ILE A 89 6.98 1.08 6.58
CA ILE A 89 7.39 0.97 5.17
C ILE A 89 7.32 -0.48 4.68
N PHE A 90 7.89 -1.41 5.44
CA PHE A 90 7.91 -2.84 5.10
C PHE A 90 6.52 -3.48 5.13
N TYR A 91 5.53 -2.80 5.70
CA TYR A 91 4.12 -3.17 5.57
C TYR A 91 3.44 -2.50 4.37
N VAL A 92 3.50 -1.17 4.25
CA VAL A 92 2.70 -0.42 3.25
C VAL A 92 3.19 -0.61 1.82
N ILE A 93 4.49 -0.84 1.61
CA ILE A 93 5.07 -1.08 0.28
C ILE A 93 4.54 -2.38 -0.33
N PRO A 94 4.79 -3.57 0.25
CA PRO A 94 4.32 -4.82 -0.34
C PRO A 94 2.78 -4.86 -0.44
N ALA A 95 2.08 -4.38 0.59
CA ALA A 95 0.62 -4.29 0.56
C ALA A 95 0.14 -3.42 -0.61
N GLY A 96 0.70 -2.22 -0.74
CA GLY A 96 0.35 -1.28 -1.80
C GLY A 96 0.67 -1.77 -3.20
N PHE A 97 1.82 -2.44 -3.37
CA PHE A 97 2.22 -3.00 -4.66
C PHE A 97 1.27 -4.11 -5.10
N ILE A 98 0.95 -5.06 -4.23
CA ILE A 98 0.01 -6.15 -4.55
C ILE A 98 -1.37 -5.58 -4.89
N TYR A 99 -1.88 -4.65 -4.07
CA TYR A 99 -3.18 -4.04 -4.31
C TYR A 99 -3.23 -3.21 -5.60
N LYS A 100 -2.12 -2.59 -6.00
CA LYS A 100 -2.01 -1.85 -7.28
C LYS A 100 -2.25 -2.73 -8.50
N TYR A 101 -1.91 -4.02 -8.44
CA TYR A 101 -2.16 -4.97 -9.52
C TYR A 101 -3.53 -5.64 -9.41
N ARG A 102 -4.01 -5.87 -8.19
CA ARG A 102 -5.31 -6.51 -7.90
C ARG A 102 -6.18 -5.59 -7.04
N HIS A 103 -6.85 -4.65 -7.68
CA HIS A 103 -7.77 -3.69 -7.05
C HIS A 103 -9.11 -4.33 -6.62
N THR A 104 -9.04 -5.41 -5.84
CA THR A 104 -10.19 -6.12 -5.29
C THR A 104 -10.04 -6.26 -3.78
N PHE A 105 -11.12 -6.61 -3.10
CA PHE A 105 -11.08 -6.91 -1.66
C PHE A 105 -10.08 -8.04 -1.36
N GLY A 106 -10.08 -9.12 -2.17
CA GLY A 106 -9.11 -10.20 -2.04
C GLY A 106 -7.67 -9.74 -2.26
N GLY A 107 -7.42 -8.84 -3.22
CA GLY A 107 -6.09 -8.26 -3.41
C GLY A 107 -5.63 -7.40 -2.23
N ALA A 108 -6.55 -6.70 -1.55
CA ALA A 108 -6.25 -5.95 -0.33
C ALA A 108 -5.87 -6.89 0.81
N VAL A 109 -6.64 -7.96 1.02
CA VAL A 109 -6.38 -8.99 2.04
C VAL A 109 -5.01 -9.64 1.82
N ILE A 110 -4.74 -10.11 0.60
CA ILE A 110 -3.46 -10.74 0.25
C ILE A 110 -2.31 -9.74 0.44
N GLY A 111 -2.48 -8.50 -0.01
CA GLY A 111 -1.49 -7.44 0.17
C GLY A 111 -1.16 -7.21 1.65
N MET A 112 -2.17 -7.10 2.50
CA MET A 112 -1.96 -6.90 3.94
C MET A 112 -1.32 -8.11 4.60
N VAL A 113 -1.71 -9.35 4.25
CA VAL A 113 -1.07 -10.56 4.78
C VAL A 113 0.41 -10.62 4.41
N VAL A 114 0.75 -10.37 3.15
CA VAL A 114 2.16 -10.31 2.72
C VAL A 114 2.90 -9.19 3.46
N GLY A 115 2.27 -8.02 3.61
CA GLY A 115 2.83 -6.91 4.39
C GLY A 115 3.10 -7.29 5.86
N ILE A 116 2.18 -7.99 6.52
CA ILE A 116 2.33 -8.46 7.91
C ILE A 116 3.52 -9.41 8.02
N VAL A 117 3.67 -10.34 7.07
CA VAL A 117 4.80 -11.27 7.06
C VAL A 117 6.11 -10.51 6.84
N CYS A 118 6.17 -9.61 5.86
CA CYS A 118 7.36 -8.80 5.58
C CYS A 118 7.77 -7.95 6.80
N CYS A 119 6.81 -7.26 7.43
CA CYS A 119 7.11 -6.40 8.56
C CYS A 119 7.46 -7.20 9.84
N GLY A 120 6.89 -8.40 10.03
CA GLY A 120 7.24 -9.29 11.14
C GLY A 120 8.65 -9.88 11.00
N LEU A 121 9.04 -10.27 9.78
CA LEU A 121 10.38 -10.78 9.52
C LEU A 121 11.46 -9.70 9.68
N ILE A 122 11.19 -8.46 9.25
CA ILE A 122 12.15 -7.36 9.40
C ILE A 122 12.19 -6.81 10.83
N SER A 123 11.12 -6.95 11.62
CA SER A 123 11.08 -6.35 12.96
C SER A 123 12.15 -6.94 13.87
N VAL A 124 12.46 -8.23 13.75
CA VAL A 124 13.49 -8.88 14.57
C VAL A 124 14.89 -8.29 14.32
N PRO A 125 15.47 -8.35 13.10
CA PRO A 125 16.79 -7.78 12.86
C PRO A 125 16.80 -6.25 13.06
N LEU A 126 15.71 -5.56 12.70
CA LEU A 126 15.62 -4.11 12.92
C LEU A 126 15.73 -3.75 14.39
N ASN A 127 14.95 -4.42 15.24
CA ASN A 127 15.01 -4.16 16.66
C ASN A 127 16.36 -4.57 17.25
N TYR A 128 16.88 -5.75 16.87
CA TYR A 128 18.14 -6.28 17.40
C TYR A 128 19.36 -5.43 17.06
N TYR A 129 19.49 -4.96 15.81
CA TYR A 129 20.68 -4.24 15.33
C TYR A 129 20.58 -2.72 15.44
N ILE A 130 19.37 -2.15 15.51
CA ILE A 130 19.18 -0.69 15.54
C ILE A 130 18.57 -0.25 16.87
N THR A 131 17.41 -0.81 17.22
CA THR A 131 16.62 -0.31 18.35
C THR A 131 17.28 -0.59 19.70
N TYR A 132 17.62 -1.85 19.99
CA TYR A 132 18.22 -2.21 21.28
C TYR A 132 19.62 -1.62 21.52
N PRO A 133 20.54 -1.58 20.54
CA PRO A 133 21.84 -0.95 20.73
C PRO A 133 21.76 0.51 21.15
N VAL A 134 20.76 1.24 20.64
CA VAL A 134 20.56 2.62 21.08
C VAL A 134 19.89 2.68 22.45
N TYR A 135 18.94 1.79 22.76
CA TYR A 135 18.41 1.69 24.12
C TYR A 135 19.48 1.36 25.17
N TYR A 136 20.53 0.61 24.81
CA TYR A 136 21.63 0.31 25.72
C TYR A 136 22.47 1.53 26.13
N ASN A 137 22.39 2.64 25.39
CA ASN A 137 23.00 3.90 25.79
C ASN A 137 22.24 4.60 26.92
N PHE A 138 20.97 4.23 27.13
CA PHE A 138 20.10 4.84 28.14
C PHE A 138 19.78 3.88 29.30
N MET A 139 19.85 2.56 29.08
CA MET A 139 19.50 1.55 30.06
C MET A 139 20.41 0.31 29.93
N ALA A 140 20.85 -0.25 31.06
CA ALA A 140 21.69 -1.44 31.05
C ALA A 140 20.97 -2.63 30.37
N PRO A 141 21.69 -3.47 29.57
CA PRO A 141 21.11 -4.65 28.92
C PRO A 141 20.40 -5.60 29.90
N ASP A 142 20.96 -5.77 31.10
CA ASP A 142 20.39 -6.62 32.15
C ASP A 142 19.06 -6.07 32.69
N ALA A 143 18.90 -4.75 32.73
CA ALA A 143 17.64 -4.13 33.13
C ALA A 143 16.54 -4.41 32.09
N ILE A 144 16.86 -4.29 30.79
CA ILE A 144 15.91 -4.60 29.71
C ILE A 144 15.54 -6.09 29.73
N LEU A 145 16.53 -6.97 29.89
CA LEU A 145 16.27 -8.41 29.99
C LEU A 145 15.46 -8.75 31.26
N GLY A 146 15.72 -8.05 32.37
CA GLY A 146 14.95 -8.14 33.61
C GLY A 146 13.47 -7.78 33.42
N MET A 147 13.17 -6.74 32.63
CA MET A 147 11.78 -6.40 32.28
C MET A 147 11.08 -7.53 31.52
N TYR A 148 11.79 -8.21 30.62
CA TYR A 148 11.23 -9.38 29.92
C TYR A 148 11.07 -10.60 30.82
N ARG A 149 12.03 -10.86 31.71
CA ARG A 149 11.97 -11.96 32.68
C ARG A 149 10.83 -11.81 33.69
N ALA A 150 10.45 -10.58 34.02
CA ALA A 150 9.28 -10.32 34.86
C ALA A 150 7.97 -10.82 34.21
N ILE A 151 7.93 -10.93 32.89
CA ILE A 151 6.77 -11.41 32.13
C ILE A 151 6.89 -12.91 31.86
N TYR A 152 8.06 -13.35 31.39
CA TYR A 152 8.38 -14.75 31.15
C TYR A 152 9.77 -15.09 31.70
N PRO A 153 9.86 -15.76 32.86
CA PRO A 153 11.13 -16.05 33.54
C PRO A 153 12.13 -16.85 32.69
N GLY A 154 11.65 -17.64 31.72
CA GLY A 154 12.49 -18.43 30.81
C GLY A 154 13.16 -17.62 29.69
N THR A 155 13.16 -16.28 29.76
CA THR A 155 13.83 -15.42 28.77
C THR A 155 15.31 -15.27 29.11
N GLU A 156 16.17 -16.01 28.41
CA GLU A 156 17.61 -16.02 28.67
C GLU A 156 18.39 -15.01 27.83
N SER A 157 17.86 -14.65 26.66
CA SER A 157 18.51 -13.71 25.73
C SER A 157 17.53 -12.69 25.16
N ILE A 158 18.08 -11.55 24.72
CA ILE A 158 17.30 -10.50 24.04
C ILE A 158 16.71 -11.05 22.75
N LEU A 159 17.48 -11.81 21.96
CA LEU A 159 16.98 -12.42 20.71
C LEU A 159 15.76 -13.31 20.98
N GLN A 160 15.79 -14.13 22.03
CA GLN A 160 14.63 -14.91 22.44
C GLN A 160 13.44 -14.00 22.82
N ALA A 161 13.68 -12.91 23.55
CA ALA A 161 12.65 -11.92 23.86
C ALA A 161 12.03 -11.29 22.59
N LEU A 162 12.82 -11.06 21.53
CA LEU A 162 12.32 -10.54 20.25
C LEU A 162 11.35 -11.52 19.58
N PHE A 163 11.66 -12.82 19.58
CA PHE A 163 10.77 -13.83 18.98
C PHE A 163 9.52 -14.08 19.82
N ILE A 164 9.62 -14.04 21.16
CA ILE A 164 8.49 -14.30 22.06
C ILE A 164 7.55 -13.10 22.16
N PHE A 165 8.10 -11.88 22.24
CA PHE A 165 7.33 -10.67 22.51
C PHE A 165 7.23 -9.75 21.29
N ASN A 166 8.36 -9.33 20.72
CA ASN A 166 8.38 -8.27 19.70
C ASN A 166 7.73 -8.69 18.37
N LEU A 167 8.06 -9.88 17.88
CA LEU A 167 7.53 -10.38 16.60
C LEU A 167 6.01 -10.61 16.70
N PRO A 168 5.47 -11.32 17.73
CA PRO A 168 4.03 -11.46 17.89
C PRO A 168 3.32 -10.13 18.11
N MET A 169 3.94 -9.18 18.82
CA MET A 169 3.38 -7.84 19.01
C MET A 169 3.33 -7.04 17.71
N THR A 170 4.39 -7.08 16.92
CA THR A 170 4.43 -6.42 15.62
C THR A 170 3.37 -7.04 14.71
N ALA A 171 3.34 -8.37 14.58
CA ALA A 171 2.33 -9.05 13.77
C ALA A 171 0.90 -8.77 14.27
N GLY A 172 0.67 -8.82 15.58
CA GLY A 172 -0.62 -8.55 16.21
C GLY A 172 -1.12 -7.12 15.98
N LYS A 173 -0.26 -6.12 16.21
CA LYS A 173 -0.55 -4.71 15.90
C LYS A 173 -0.97 -4.55 14.43
N MET A 174 -0.20 -5.15 13.51
CA MET A 174 -0.44 -5.01 12.08
C MET A 174 -1.68 -5.78 11.61
N LEU A 175 -2.00 -6.90 12.26
CA LEU A 175 -3.23 -7.66 12.03
C LEU A 175 -4.46 -6.86 12.47
N VAL A 176 -4.43 -6.26 13.66
CA VAL A 176 -5.54 -5.40 14.15
C VAL A 176 -5.70 -4.20 13.22
N ASN A 177 -4.60 -3.52 12.84
CA ASN A 177 -4.64 -2.43 11.87
C ASN A 177 -5.26 -2.87 10.54
N SER A 178 -4.85 -4.01 10.00
CA SER A 178 -5.40 -4.57 8.76
C SER A 178 -6.89 -4.89 8.87
N ALA A 179 -7.31 -5.47 9.99
CA ALA A 179 -8.72 -5.80 10.24
C ALA A 179 -9.58 -4.52 10.24
N ILE A 180 -9.15 -3.50 10.97
CA ILE A 180 -9.87 -2.22 11.01
C ILE A 180 -9.84 -1.55 9.62
N THR A 181 -8.70 -1.56 8.92
CA THR A 181 -8.59 -1.08 7.53
C THR A 181 -9.63 -1.75 6.63
N LEU A 182 -9.78 -3.08 6.70
CA LEU A 182 -10.74 -3.83 5.87
C LEU A 182 -12.20 -3.48 6.18
N LEU A 183 -12.52 -3.22 7.45
CA LEU A 183 -13.86 -2.80 7.87
C LEU A 183 -14.20 -1.40 7.32
N VAL A 184 -13.26 -0.47 7.41
CA VAL A 184 -13.46 0.91 6.92
C VAL A 184 -13.35 0.96 5.38
N TYR A 185 -12.56 0.07 4.78
CA TYR A 185 -12.28 0.05 3.34
C TYR A 185 -13.56 -0.04 2.50
N LYS A 186 -14.56 -0.84 2.88
CA LYS A 186 -15.83 -0.90 2.12
C LYS A 186 -16.52 0.47 2.04
N LYS A 187 -16.59 1.20 3.16
CA LYS A 187 -17.17 2.55 3.22
C LYS A 187 -16.34 3.57 2.44
N LEU A 188 -15.01 3.51 2.57
CA LEU A 188 -14.08 4.38 1.87
C LEU A 188 -14.01 4.12 0.37
N SER A 189 -14.20 2.87 -0.08
CA SER A 189 -14.13 2.51 -1.50
C SER A 189 -15.14 3.27 -2.35
N ASN A 190 -16.30 3.60 -1.78
CA ASN A 190 -17.30 4.45 -2.42
C ASN A 190 -16.81 5.90 -2.53
N LEU A 191 -16.22 6.45 -1.46
CA LEU A 191 -15.64 7.80 -1.45
C LEU A 191 -14.47 7.94 -2.45
N ILE A 192 -13.62 6.91 -2.52
CA ILE A 192 -12.45 6.87 -3.40
C ILE A 192 -12.88 6.73 -4.87
N LYS A 193 -13.95 5.99 -5.19
CA LYS A 193 -14.49 5.90 -6.56
C LYS A 193 -15.08 7.21 -7.07
N PHE A 194 -15.78 7.96 -6.22
CA PHE A 194 -16.32 9.28 -6.57
C PHE A 194 -15.21 10.32 -6.77
N GLY A 195 -14.16 10.24 -5.95
CA GLY A 195 -13.02 11.14 -6.05
C GLY A 195 -12.06 10.78 -7.19
N PHE A 196 -11.51 9.58 -7.19
CA PHE A 196 -10.35 9.19 -7.98
C PHE A 196 -10.75 8.57 -9.31
N LYS A 197 -11.31 9.37 -10.24
CA LYS A 197 -11.20 9.04 -11.67
C LYS A 197 -9.73 9.10 -12.06
N ARG A 198 -9.01 7.99 -11.89
CA ARG A 198 -7.67 7.80 -12.44
C ARG A 198 -7.85 7.90 -13.96
N LYS A 199 -7.49 9.03 -14.57
CA LYS A 199 -7.30 9.09 -16.02
C LYS A 199 -6.30 7.98 -16.34
N LYS A 200 -6.76 6.91 -16.99
CA LYS A 200 -5.85 5.93 -17.59
C LYS A 200 -4.92 6.75 -18.48
N LYS A 201 -3.65 6.89 -18.08
CA LYS A 201 -2.65 7.43 -19.00
C LYS A 201 -2.59 6.41 -20.13
N ALA A 202 -3.06 6.80 -21.31
CA ALA A 202 -2.70 6.12 -22.54
C ALA A 202 -1.18 5.95 -22.51
N VAL A 203 -0.72 4.71 -22.66
CA VAL A 203 0.70 4.43 -22.88
C VAL A 203 1.10 5.30 -24.09
N PRO A 204 2.10 6.18 -23.98
CA PRO A 204 2.56 6.92 -25.14
C PRO A 204 3.09 5.88 -26.12
N ALA A 205 2.40 5.74 -27.24
CA ALA A 205 2.92 5.07 -28.42
C ALA A 205 4.30 5.68 -28.70
N GLN A 206 5.33 4.84 -28.63
CA GLN A 206 6.66 5.22 -29.09
C GLN A 206 6.53 5.47 -30.59
N THR A 207 6.63 6.73 -31.02
CA THR A 207 6.69 7.08 -32.44
C THR A 207 8.12 7.40 -32.83
N ALA A 208 8.71 6.52 -33.64
CA ALA A 208 9.65 6.83 -34.73
C ALA A 208 9.83 5.50 -35.50
N ALA A 209 9.56 5.37 -36.80
CA ALA A 209 9.34 6.35 -37.85
C ALA A 209 8.45 5.74 -38.96
N GLY A 210 7.68 6.59 -39.64
CA GLY A 210 6.91 6.23 -40.82
C GLY A 210 5.63 7.05 -40.93
N ASN A 211 5.66 8.06 -41.80
CA ASN A 211 4.56 8.94 -42.22
C ASN A 211 3.17 8.30 -42.18
N VAL A 212 2.15 9.01 -41.68
CA VAL A 212 1.07 9.68 -42.42
C VAL A 212 0.13 10.31 -41.35
N GLY A 213 -0.42 11.49 -41.63
CA GLY A 213 -1.26 12.25 -40.71
C GLY A 213 -2.69 11.75 -40.52
N CYS A 214 -3.40 12.51 -39.67
CA CYS A 214 -4.85 12.59 -39.48
C CYS A 214 -5.60 11.54 -38.62
N ALA A 215 -6.32 12.09 -37.64
CA ALA A 215 -7.66 11.76 -37.13
C ALA A 215 -8.09 10.28 -36.89
N GLN A 216 -8.39 10.01 -35.60
CA GLN A 216 -9.59 9.35 -35.02
C GLN A 216 -10.17 8.05 -35.64
N ILE A 217 -10.78 7.23 -34.77
CA ILE A 217 -11.62 6.04 -35.03
C ILE A 217 -10.81 4.74 -35.26
N GLY A 218 -10.90 3.79 -34.32
CA GLY A 218 -10.23 2.48 -34.42
C GLY A 218 -11.20 1.39 -34.84
N GLU A 219 -10.94 0.80 -36.01
CA GLU A 219 -11.78 -0.21 -36.67
C GLU A 219 -11.80 -1.57 -35.96
N LYS A 220 -12.88 -2.33 -36.15
CA LYS A 220 -12.95 -3.75 -35.81
C LYS A 220 -11.97 -4.55 -36.67
N PRO A 221 -11.16 -5.45 -36.09
CA PRO A 221 -10.27 -6.29 -36.88
C PRO A 221 -11.09 -7.25 -37.74
N SER A 222 -10.82 -7.23 -39.04
CA SER A 222 -11.44 -8.12 -40.01
C SER A 222 -11.09 -9.59 -39.73
N SER A 223 -12.06 -10.43 -40.01
CA SER A 223 -12.02 -11.89 -39.96
C SER A 223 -10.85 -12.45 -40.78
N THR A 224 -9.68 -12.69 -40.16
CA THR A 224 -8.72 -13.77 -40.46
C THR A 224 -7.46 -13.65 -39.57
N ARG A 225 -7.34 -14.52 -38.54
CA ARG A 225 -6.14 -14.83 -37.69
C ARG A 225 -5.46 -13.60 -37.01
N THR A 226 -5.32 -13.44 -35.70
CA THR A 226 -5.00 -14.33 -34.57
C THR A 226 -5.42 -13.60 -33.29
N ALA A 227 -5.96 -14.32 -32.29
CA ALA A 227 -6.23 -13.90 -30.90
C ALA A 227 -6.12 -12.39 -30.59
N SER A 228 -7.26 -11.69 -30.59
CA SER A 228 -7.32 -10.32 -30.11
C SER A 228 -7.10 -10.30 -28.60
N ARG A 229 -6.01 -9.71 -28.13
CA ARG A 229 -5.81 -9.49 -26.69
C ARG A 229 -6.74 -8.40 -26.20
N CYS A 230 -7.36 -8.63 -25.05
CA CYS A 230 -8.15 -7.61 -24.36
C CYS A 230 -7.27 -6.39 -24.05
N PRO A 231 -7.59 -5.19 -24.56
CA PRO A 231 -6.77 -3.99 -24.34
C PRO A 231 -6.79 -3.50 -22.88
N PHE A 232 -7.65 -4.08 -22.04
CA PHE A 232 -7.79 -3.71 -20.63
C PHE A 232 -7.08 -4.64 -19.67
N CYS A 233 -7.03 -5.94 -19.96
CA CYS A 233 -6.42 -6.95 -19.07
C CYS A 233 -5.36 -7.82 -19.72
N GLY A 234 -5.17 -7.72 -21.05
CA GLY A 234 -4.15 -8.48 -21.78
C GLY A 234 -4.48 -9.97 -22.01
N ALA A 235 -5.65 -10.45 -21.57
CA ALA A 235 -6.09 -11.83 -21.79
C ALA A 235 -6.41 -12.06 -23.29
N ASP A 236 -6.03 -13.22 -23.81
CA ASP A 236 -6.36 -13.64 -25.17
C ASP A 236 -7.88 -13.86 -25.26
N LEU A 237 -8.55 -13.20 -26.20
CA LEU A 237 -9.99 -13.34 -26.41
C LEU A 237 -10.25 -14.48 -27.39
N ASP A 238 -10.99 -15.49 -26.93
CA ASP A 238 -11.51 -16.53 -27.81
C ASP A 238 -12.63 -15.94 -28.68
N ALA A 239 -12.52 -16.14 -30.00
CA ALA A 239 -13.44 -15.59 -31.00
C ALA A 239 -14.93 -15.98 -30.79
N LYS A 240 -15.21 -16.95 -29.92
CA LYS A 240 -16.56 -17.45 -29.62
C LYS A 240 -17.36 -16.59 -28.62
N ASN A 241 -16.73 -15.63 -27.92
CA ASN A 241 -17.39 -14.70 -26.98
C ASN A 241 -16.84 -13.27 -27.15
N ALA A 242 -16.98 -12.73 -28.36
CA ALA A 242 -16.45 -11.42 -28.73
C ALA A 242 -17.14 -10.22 -28.04
N ASP A 243 -18.23 -10.48 -27.32
CA ASP A 243 -19.11 -9.42 -26.80
C ASP A 243 -18.76 -9.05 -25.36
N GLU A 244 -18.06 -9.92 -24.61
CA GLU A 244 -17.70 -9.70 -23.22
C GLU A 244 -16.42 -10.45 -22.82
N CYS A 245 -15.43 -9.75 -22.25
CA CYS A 245 -14.21 -10.40 -21.76
C CYS A 245 -14.48 -11.21 -20.48
N PRO A 246 -14.12 -12.51 -20.41
CA PRO A 246 -14.43 -13.36 -19.25
C PRO A 246 -13.68 -12.96 -17.96
N TYR A 247 -12.52 -12.31 -18.09
CA TYR A 247 -11.68 -11.92 -16.94
C TYR A 247 -12.01 -10.54 -16.36
N CYS A 248 -12.40 -9.57 -17.20
CA CYS A 248 -12.68 -8.20 -16.77
C CYS A 248 -14.12 -7.74 -17.02
N LYS A 249 -15.00 -8.63 -17.51
CA LYS A 249 -16.45 -8.42 -17.71
C LYS A 249 -16.78 -7.16 -18.53
N THR A 250 -15.85 -6.75 -19.39
CA THR A 250 -15.99 -5.57 -20.25
C THR A 250 -16.71 -5.98 -21.53
N LYS A 251 -17.82 -5.32 -21.84
CA LYS A 251 -18.58 -5.57 -23.06
C LYS A 251 -18.01 -4.81 -24.26
N PHE A 252 -17.96 -5.45 -25.42
CA PHE A 252 -17.52 -4.85 -26.69
C PHE A 252 -18.73 -4.71 -27.62
N VAL A 253 -18.95 -3.51 -28.19
CA VAL A 253 -20.10 -3.23 -29.06
C VAL A 253 -19.69 -3.41 -30.52
N ALA A 254 -20.54 -4.03 -31.33
CA ALA A 254 -20.37 -4.15 -32.77
C ALA A 254 -20.86 -2.88 -33.49
N GLU A 255 -20.04 -2.33 -34.39
CA GLU A 255 -20.40 -1.14 -35.17
C GLU A 255 -21.29 -1.54 -36.36
N ASN A 256 -22.48 -0.94 -36.47
CA ASN A 256 -23.35 -1.00 -37.64
C ASN A 256 -22.86 0.01 -38.67
N LYS A 257 -22.52 -0.44 -39.89
CA LYS A 257 -22.03 0.41 -40.98
C LYS A 257 -23.22 1.07 -41.70
N PRO A 258 -23.29 2.41 -41.86
CA PRO A 258 -24.20 3.03 -42.80
C PRO A 258 -23.62 2.96 -44.23
N ASP A 259 -24.51 2.77 -45.21
CA ASP A 259 -24.23 2.55 -46.63
C ASP A 259 -23.90 3.89 -47.33
N GLU A 260 -22.70 4.03 -47.89
CA GLU A 260 -22.33 5.16 -48.75
C GLU A 260 -22.75 4.89 -50.20
N ARG A 261 -23.77 5.59 -50.71
CA ARG A 261 -23.80 5.95 -52.15
C ARG A 261 -24.80 7.06 -52.50
N LYS A 262 -24.32 7.96 -53.38
CA LYS A 262 -25.01 8.92 -54.27
C LYS A 262 -25.29 10.30 -53.64
N GLU A 263 -24.96 11.45 -54.22
CA GLU A 263 -24.70 11.81 -55.63
C GLU A 263 -23.94 13.16 -55.68
N ASP A 264 -22.85 13.22 -56.46
CA ASP A 264 -22.32 14.45 -57.07
C ASP A 264 -22.98 14.57 -58.45
N LYS A 265 -23.77 15.63 -58.68
CA LYS A 265 -23.85 16.48 -59.90
C LYS A 265 -25.10 17.36 -59.91
#